data_AF-A0A8S2REY3-F1
#
_entry.id   AF-A0A8S2REY3-F1
#
_cell.length_a   1.000
_cell.length_b   1.000
_cell.length_c   1.000
_cell.angle_alpha   90.00
_cell.angle_beta   90.00
_cell.angle_gamma   90.00
#
_symmetry.space_group_name_H-M   'P 1'
#
loop_
_entity.id
_entity.type
_entity.pdbx_description
1 polymer ?
#
loop_
_entity_poly.entity_id
_entity_poly.type
_entity_poly.pdbx_seq_one_letter_code
_entity_poly.pdbx_strand_id
1 'polypeptide(L)'
;MSGKGGSLPTASNNKKSNKPVLPQIQRHPAYYEDPYKNSILFSFKLKDRQDEKLKQIVIEHAKREEQTALELSGGKNRQREKSPECPKTCLSEDRAIRNNYYYMKERVAQLPITPASDESFKHIIEHFIDKKLKEGPQMKAVIQRFINETKVLYENSMKKSQLQHVLVAPHVKGLEDEVAGPPPPD
;
A
#
# COMPACT_ATOMS: atom_id res chain seq x y z
N MET A 1 -42.45 -55.28 -8.70
CA MET A 1 -41.37 -55.41 -7.69
C MET A 1 -40.73 -54.04 -7.49
N SER A 2 -40.63 -53.63 -6.21
CA SER A 2 -39.68 -52.69 -5.61
C SER A 2 -39.33 -51.36 -6.30
N GLY A 3 -39.88 -50.29 -5.72
CA GLY A 3 -39.05 -49.29 -5.04
C GLY A 3 -38.76 -48.01 -5.83
N LYS A 4 -39.26 -46.87 -5.34
CA LYS A 4 -38.56 -45.59 -5.40
C LYS A 4 -39.05 -44.68 -4.26
N GLY A 5 -38.06 -44.22 -3.50
CA GLY A 5 -38.17 -43.70 -2.14
C GLY A 5 -39.07 -42.49 -1.98
N GLY A 6 -39.95 -42.56 -0.98
CA GLY A 6 -40.45 -41.37 -0.31
C GLY A 6 -39.30 -40.77 0.49
N SER A 7 -38.70 -39.68 -0.02
CA SER A 7 -37.82 -38.85 0.80
C SER A 7 -38.69 -37.91 1.63
N LEU A 8 -38.88 -38.26 2.90
CA LEU A 8 -39.27 -37.31 3.94
C LEU A 8 -38.32 -36.11 3.90
N PRO A 9 -38.81 -34.86 4.05
CA PRO A 9 -37.91 -33.73 4.21
C PRO A 9 -37.14 -33.91 5.52
N THR A 10 -35.84 -34.19 5.39
CA THR A 10 -34.88 -34.22 6.48
C THR A 10 -34.89 -32.88 7.20
N ALA A 11 -35.00 -32.93 8.52
CA ALA A 11 -34.94 -31.78 9.42
C ALA A 11 -33.69 -30.93 9.12
N SER A 12 -33.90 -29.77 8.51
CA SER A 12 -32.83 -28.81 8.24
C SER A 12 -32.61 -27.95 9.49
N ASN A 13 -31.39 -28.06 10.00
CA ASN A 13 -30.78 -27.31 11.07
C ASN A 13 -31.34 -25.90 11.32
N ASN A 14 -31.72 -25.68 12.58
CA ASN A 14 -32.07 -24.41 13.20
C ASN A 14 -30.97 -23.35 13.00
N LYS A 15 -31.12 -22.48 12.00
CA LYS A 15 -30.67 -21.09 12.12
C LYS A 15 -31.82 -20.32 12.77
N LYS A 16 -31.67 -20.01 14.07
CA LYS A 16 -32.64 -19.20 14.82
C LYS A 16 -32.71 -17.79 14.22
N SER A 17 -33.55 -17.59 13.21
CA SER A 17 -34.07 -16.26 12.92
C SER A 17 -35.10 -15.95 14.00
N ASN A 18 -34.84 -14.96 14.85
CA ASN A 18 -35.77 -14.48 15.89
C ASN A 18 -36.98 -13.74 15.26
N LYS A 19 -37.66 -14.37 14.32
CA LYS A 19 -38.88 -13.88 13.69
C LYS A 19 -39.93 -14.97 13.88
N PRO A 20 -41.12 -14.66 14.44
CA PRO A 20 -42.17 -15.66 14.56
C PRO A 20 -42.54 -16.16 13.16
N VAL A 21 -42.39 -17.46 12.92
CA VAL A 21 -42.78 -18.11 11.67
C VAL A 21 -44.13 -18.79 11.92
N LEU A 22 -45.11 -18.46 11.09
CA LEU A 22 -46.41 -19.11 11.13
C LEU A 22 -46.26 -20.61 10.78
N PRO A 23 -47.05 -21.49 11.41
CA PRO A 23 -47.04 -22.91 11.06
C PRO A 23 -47.41 -23.12 9.59
N GLN A 24 -46.88 -24.19 8.99
CA GLN A 24 -47.22 -24.55 7.61
C GLN A 24 -48.72 -24.83 7.51
N ILE A 25 -49.43 -24.00 6.76
CA ILE A 25 -50.87 -24.17 6.49
C ILE A 25 -51.03 -25.39 5.56
N GLN A 26 -51.67 -26.45 6.06
CA GLN A 26 -52.02 -27.61 5.23
C GLN A 26 -53.10 -27.18 4.22
N ARG A 27 -52.74 -27.18 2.94
CA ARG A 27 -53.69 -26.85 1.85
C ARG A 27 -54.49 -28.10 1.48
N HIS A 28 -55.78 -27.91 1.22
CA HIS A 28 -56.68 -28.97 0.76
C HIS A 28 -56.13 -29.65 -0.51
N PRO A 29 -56.25 -30.98 -0.70
CA PRO A 29 -55.67 -31.69 -1.84
C PRO A 29 -56.08 -31.13 -3.22
N ALA A 30 -57.31 -30.62 -3.35
CA ALA A 30 -57.81 -29.95 -4.55
C ALA A 30 -56.99 -28.70 -4.97
N TYR A 31 -56.23 -28.09 -4.05
CA TYR A 31 -55.33 -26.98 -4.36
C TYR A 31 -54.19 -27.38 -5.30
N TYR A 32 -53.75 -28.65 -5.23
CA TYR A 32 -52.63 -29.13 -6.04
C TYR A 32 -53.07 -29.56 -7.45
N GLU A 33 -54.38 -29.79 -7.64
CA GLU A 33 -55.06 -30.24 -8.86
C GLU A 33 -55.74 -29.06 -9.59
N ASP A 34 -55.13 -27.86 -9.58
CA ASP A 34 -55.66 -26.71 -10.32
C ASP A 34 -55.30 -26.83 -11.83
N PRO A 35 -56.30 -27.00 -12.73
CA PRO A 35 -56.05 -27.14 -14.16
C PRO A 35 -55.43 -25.90 -14.80
N TYR A 36 -55.48 -24.74 -14.14
CA TYR A 36 -54.94 -23.47 -14.63
C TYR A 36 -53.59 -23.08 -14.01
N LYS A 37 -52.98 -23.94 -13.19
CA LYS A 37 -51.69 -23.70 -12.52
C LYS A 37 -50.54 -23.36 -13.47
N ASN A 38 -50.56 -23.92 -14.68
CA ASN A 38 -49.56 -23.66 -15.72
C ASN A 38 -50.04 -22.64 -16.76
N SER A 39 -51.17 -21.96 -16.51
CA SER A 39 -51.68 -20.97 -17.44
C SER A 39 -50.74 -19.76 -17.52
N ILE A 40 -50.71 -19.16 -18.71
CA ILE A 40 -49.96 -17.93 -18.95
C ILE A 40 -50.46 -16.83 -18.00
N LEU A 41 -51.76 -16.78 -17.70
CA LEU A 41 -52.34 -15.78 -16.80
C LEU A 41 -51.86 -15.93 -15.34
N PHE A 42 -51.64 -17.16 -14.87
CA PHE A 42 -51.18 -17.42 -13.51
C PHE A 42 -49.67 -17.15 -13.32
N SER A 43 -48.89 -17.33 -14.38
CA SER A 43 -47.43 -17.15 -14.36
C SER A 43 -46.97 -15.77 -14.85
N PHE A 44 -47.82 -15.04 -15.58
CA PHE A 44 -47.49 -13.73 -16.13
C PHE A 44 -47.37 -12.68 -15.03
N LYS A 45 -46.18 -12.10 -14.94
CA LYS A 45 -45.89 -10.96 -14.06
C LYS A 45 -45.37 -9.81 -14.91
N LEU A 46 -46.12 -8.71 -14.94
CA LEU A 46 -45.74 -7.52 -15.69
C LEU A 46 -44.37 -6.99 -15.26
N LYS A 47 -44.08 -7.05 -13.94
CA LYS A 47 -42.81 -6.65 -13.36
C LYS A 47 -41.63 -7.39 -13.99
N ASP A 48 -41.71 -8.72 -14.10
CA ASP A 48 -40.61 -9.53 -14.64
C ASP A 48 -40.29 -9.13 -16.10
N ARG A 49 -41.33 -8.84 -16.90
CA ARG A 49 -41.15 -8.32 -18.27
C ARG A 49 -40.56 -6.90 -18.31
N GLN A 50 -40.94 -6.05 -17.37
CA GLN A 50 -40.36 -4.71 -17.25
C GLN A 50 -38.89 -4.78 -16.84
N ASP A 51 -38.55 -5.67 -15.90
CA ASP A 51 -37.19 -5.94 -15.46
C ASP A 51 -36.33 -6.52 -16.59
N GLU A 52 -36.87 -7.42 -17.41
CA GLU A 52 -36.21 -7.93 -18.62
C GLU A 52 -35.93 -6.84 -19.65
N LYS A 53 -36.92 -5.98 -19.94
CA LYS A 53 -36.75 -4.83 -20.83
C LYS A 53 -35.68 -3.88 -20.30
N LEU A 54 -35.66 -3.61 -19.00
CA LEU A 54 -34.67 -2.74 -18.39
C LEU A 54 -33.26 -3.34 -18.51
N LYS A 55 -33.10 -4.65 -18.28
CA LYS A 55 -31.81 -5.34 -18.47
C LYS A 55 -31.32 -5.23 -19.92
N GLN A 56 -32.21 -5.37 -20.90
CA GLN A 56 -31.85 -5.21 -22.31
C GLN A 56 -31.34 -3.79 -22.60
N ILE A 57 -32.03 -2.76 -22.11
CA ILE A 57 -31.62 -1.35 -22.27
C ILE A 57 -30.24 -1.10 -21.65
N VAL A 58 -29.98 -1.61 -20.45
CA VAL A 58 -28.69 -1.47 -19.77
C VAL A 58 -27.57 -2.13 -20.57
N ILE A 59 -27.79 -3.34 -21.09
CA ILE A 59 -26.79 -4.05 -21.89
C ILE A 59 -26.52 -3.31 -23.21
N GLU A 60 -27.56 -2.81 -23.88
CA GLU A 60 -27.39 -2.02 -25.11
C GLU A 60 -26.59 -0.74 -24.85
N HIS A 61 -26.87 -0.04 -23.75
CA HIS A 61 -26.14 1.17 -23.38
C HIS A 61 -24.66 0.86 -23.13
N ALA A 62 -24.37 -0.15 -22.33
CA ALA A 62 -23.00 -0.57 -22.04
C ALA A 62 -22.21 -0.91 -23.32
N LYS A 63 -22.84 -1.61 -24.27
CA LYS A 63 -22.22 -1.93 -25.57
C LYS A 63 -21.93 -0.68 -26.41
N ARG A 64 -22.84 0.30 -26.42
CA ARG A 64 -22.64 1.56 -27.14
C ARG A 64 -21.50 2.37 -26.52
N GLU A 65 -21.44 2.45 -25.18
CA GLU A 65 -20.36 3.14 -24.47
C GLU A 65 -19.00 2.47 -24.69
N GLU A 66 -18.97 1.14 -24.72
CA GLU A 66 -17.75 0.39 -25.07
C GLU A 66 -17.30 0.73 -26.49
N GLN A 67 -18.22 0.73 -27.46
CA GLN A 67 -17.90 1.08 -28.85
C GLN A 67 -17.43 2.52 -28.99
N THR A 68 -18.09 3.48 -28.35
CA THR A 68 -17.66 4.89 -28.39
C THR A 68 -16.32 5.09 -27.69
N ALA A 69 -16.07 4.41 -26.56
CA ALA A 69 -14.77 4.43 -25.90
C ALA A 69 -13.69 3.82 -26.80
N LEU A 70 -13.99 2.72 -27.51
CA LEU A 70 -13.09 2.10 -28.47
C LEU A 70 -12.81 3.03 -29.66
N GLU A 71 -13.82 3.70 -30.23
CA GLU A 71 -13.66 4.68 -31.31
C GLU A 71 -12.86 5.91 -30.87
N LEU A 72 -13.15 6.45 -29.68
CA LEU A 72 -12.39 7.55 -29.08
C LEU A 72 -10.95 7.14 -28.74
N SER A 73 -10.73 5.87 -28.36
CA SER A 73 -9.40 5.29 -28.15
C SER A 73 -8.74 4.80 -29.45
N GLY A 74 -9.49 4.80 -30.56
CA GLY A 74 -9.26 4.12 -31.83
C GLY A 74 -8.26 4.81 -32.75
N GLY A 75 -7.16 5.29 -32.20
CA GLY A 75 -6.00 5.78 -32.95
C GLY A 75 -4.66 5.55 -32.23
N LYS A 76 -4.67 4.82 -31.12
CA LYS A 76 -3.44 4.39 -30.44
C LYS A 76 -3.62 2.91 -30.06
N ASN A 77 -3.30 1.98 -30.95
CA ASN A 77 -1.89 1.60 -31.05
C ASN A 77 -0.99 2.62 -30.36
N ARG A 78 -1.01 2.58 -29.02
CA ARG A 78 0.27 2.55 -28.35
C ARG A 78 0.93 1.32 -28.96
N GLN A 79 1.54 1.47 -30.14
CA GLN A 79 2.94 1.09 -30.23
C GLN A 79 3.46 1.61 -28.90
N ARG A 80 3.61 0.71 -27.93
CA ARG A 80 4.45 1.03 -26.80
C ARG A 80 5.68 1.50 -27.53
N GLU A 81 5.90 2.82 -27.58
CA GLU A 81 7.09 3.37 -28.21
C GLU A 81 8.16 2.46 -27.68
N LYS A 82 8.77 1.67 -28.57
CA LYS A 82 9.73 0.66 -28.13
C LYS A 82 10.63 1.45 -27.20
N SER A 83 10.65 1.08 -25.91
CA SER A 83 11.29 1.90 -24.89
C SER A 83 12.61 2.34 -25.48
N PRO A 84 12.84 3.67 -25.64
CA PRO A 84 13.87 4.19 -26.52
C PRO A 84 15.12 3.38 -26.25
N GLU A 85 15.64 2.74 -27.31
CA GLU A 85 16.79 1.87 -27.19
C GLU A 85 17.89 2.69 -26.53
N CYS A 86 18.28 2.26 -25.32
CA CYS A 86 19.20 3.02 -24.50
C CYS A 86 20.45 3.26 -25.36
N PRO A 87 20.83 4.51 -25.69
CA PRO A 87 21.94 4.77 -26.61
C PRO A 87 23.21 4.04 -26.14
N LYS A 88 24.18 3.78 -27.03
CA LYS A 88 25.44 3.07 -26.67
C LYS A 88 26.28 3.80 -25.61
N THR A 89 25.95 5.05 -25.28
CA THR A 89 26.46 5.82 -24.14
C THR A 89 25.72 5.52 -22.83
N CYS A 90 24.68 4.70 -22.85
CA CYS A 90 23.99 4.24 -21.67
C CYS A 90 24.99 3.53 -20.79
N LEU A 91 25.09 4.09 -19.60
CA LEU A 91 25.78 3.51 -18.46
C LEU A 91 25.26 2.07 -18.31
N SER A 92 26.13 1.11 -18.02
CA SER A 92 25.68 -0.21 -17.59
C SER A 92 24.64 -0.07 -16.48
N GLU A 93 23.72 -1.02 -16.36
CA GLU A 93 22.68 -1.01 -15.32
C GLU A 93 23.30 -0.77 -13.92
N ASP A 94 24.40 -1.47 -13.63
CA ASP A 94 25.22 -1.28 -12.43
C ASP A 94 25.70 0.17 -12.22
N ARG A 95 26.18 0.82 -13.29
CA ARG A 95 26.68 2.20 -13.23
C ARG A 95 25.53 3.19 -13.04
N ALA A 96 24.37 2.93 -13.61
CA ALA A 96 23.17 3.73 -13.39
C ALA A 96 22.69 3.61 -11.93
N ILE A 97 22.63 2.39 -11.39
CA ILE A 97 22.28 2.14 -9.97
C ILE A 97 23.25 2.86 -9.04
N ARG A 98 24.56 2.77 -9.33
CA ARG A 98 25.60 3.45 -8.54
C ARG A 98 25.44 4.97 -8.55
N ASN A 99 25.23 5.56 -9.72
CA ASN A 99 25.04 7.01 -9.83
C ASN A 99 23.78 7.47 -9.07
N ASN A 100 22.69 6.71 -9.17
CA ASN A 100 21.46 7.00 -8.44
C ASN A 100 21.68 6.92 -6.92
N TYR A 101 22.39 5.89 -6.45
CA TYR A 101 22.72 5.76 -5.03
C TYR A 101 23.54 6.96 -4.52
N TYR A 102 24.61 7.34 -5.23
CA TYR A 102 25.41 8.51 -4.83
C TYR A 102 24.60 9.80 -4.83
N TYR A 103 23.76 10.00 -5.85
CA TYR A 103 22.86 11.14 -5.89
C TYR A 103 21.94 11.17 -4.66
N MET A 104 21.29 10.05 -4.33
CA MET A 104 20.44 9.97 -3.14
C MET A 104 21.22 10.18 -1.85
N LYS A 105 22.43 9.62 -1.73
CA LYS A 105 23.33 9.81 -0.59
C LYS A 105 23.66 11.28 -0.38
N GLU A 106 23.96 12.03 -1.44
CA GLU A 106 24.19 13.47 -1.37
C GLU A 106 22.94 14.23 -0.89
N ARG A 107 21.75 13.87 -1.41
CA ARG A 107 20.50 14.51 -1.00
C ARG A 107 20.15 14.27 0.46
N VAL A 108 20.32 13.03 0.92
CA VAL A 108 20.05 12.68 2.32
C VAL A 108 21.06 13.36 3.24
N ALA A 109 22.34 13.45 2.86
CA ALA A 109 23.36 14.16 3.65
C ALA A 109 23.13 15.68 3.77
N GLN A 110 22.34 16.28 2.86
CA GLN A 110 21.95 17.69 2.87
C GLN A 110 20.69 17.97 3.70
N LEU A 111 20.03 16.95 4.24
CA LEU A 111 18.86 17.14 5.09
C LEU A 111 19.23 17.92 6.36
N PRO A 112 18.32 18.77 6.85
CA PRO A 112 18.56 19.49 8.09
C PRO A 112 18.70 18.49 9.25
N ILE A 113 19.78 18.65 10.02
CA ILE A 113 20.05 17.87 11.23
C ILE A 113 19.81 18.76 12.43
N THR A 114 19.19 18.18 13.47
CA THR A 114 19.03 18.87 14.75
C THR A 114 20.40 19.23 15.31
N PRO A 115 20.71 20.53 15.51
CA PRO A 115 22.00 20.94 16.03
C PRO A 115 22.23 20.39 17.43
N ALA A 116 23.50 20.15 17.79
CA ALA A 116 23.85 19.72 19.14
C ALA A 116 23.41 20.78 20.16
N SER A 117 22.73 20.35 21.23
CA SER A 117 22.21 21.26 22.26
C SER A 117 23.35 21.92 23.03
N ASP A 118 23.36 23.26 23.05
CA ASP A 118 24.29 24.05 23.86
C ASP A 118 24.09 23.82 25.36
N GLU A 119 22.88 23.44 25.78
CA GLU A 119 22.57 23.12 27.19
C GLU A 119 23.28 21.85 27.64
N SER A 120 23.37 20.84 26.75
CA SER A 120 24.10 19.61 27.03
C SER A 120 25.59 19.87 27.26
N PHE A 121 26.20 20.76 26.45
CA PHE A 121 27.59 21.15 26.65
C PHE A 121 27.80 21.93 27.95
N LYS A 122 26.89 22.85 28.28
CA LYS A 122 26.92 23.58 29.57
C LYS A 122 26.87 22.62 30.75
N HIS A 123 25.96 21.65 30.72
CA HIS A 123 25.83 20.64 31.76
C HIS A 123 27.13 19.81 31.90
N ILE A 124 27.70 19.35 30.79
CA ILE A 124 28.96 18.59 30.82
C ILE A 124 30.09 19.43 31.44
N ILE A 125 30.24 20.67 31.00
CA ILE A 125 31.26 21.58 31.54
C ILE A 125 31.03 21.83 33.02
N GLU A 126 29.80 22.12 33.43
CA GLU A 126 29.45 22.44 34.81
C GLU A 126 29.72 21.29 35.78
N HIS A 127 29.38 20.05 35.40
CA HIS A 127 29.46 18.90 36.30
C HIS A 127 30.77 18.11 36.23
N PHE A 128 31.43 18.07 35.07
CA PHE A 128 32.62 17.21 34.89
C PHE A 128 33.95 17.97 34.91
N ILE A 129 33.93 19.30 34.79
CA ILE A 129 35.14 20.11 34.85
C ILE A 129 35.21 20.83 36.20
N ASP A 130 36.30 20.62 36.93
CA ASP A 130 36.55 21.29 38.20
C ASP A 130 36.57 22.82 38.09
N LYS A 131 36.04 23.49 39.11
CA LYS A 131 35.89 24.96 39.13
C LYS A 131 37.22 25.69 38.94
N LYS A 132 38.30 25.20 39.56
CA LYS A 132 39.65 25.78 39.47
C LYS A 132 40.23 25.74 38.05
N LEU A 133 39.79 24.79 37.23
CA LEU A 133 40.24 24.63 35.85
C LEU A 133 39.46 25.55 34.90
N LYS A 134 38.18 25.84 35.17
CA LYS A 134 37.29 26.66 34.32
C LYS A 134 37.72 28.12 34.17
N GLU A 135 38.37 28.69 35.19
CA GLU A 135 38.59 30.13 35.29
C GLU A 135 39.82 30.60 34.49
N GLY A 136 40.74 29.69 34.13
CA GLY A 136 41.96 30.02 33.40
C GLY A 136 41.72 30.39 31.92
N PRO A 137 42.38 31.43 31.38
CA PRO A 137 42.20 31.86 29.98
C PRO A 137 42.61 30.80 28.96
N GLN A 138 43.64 30.00 29.27
CA GLN A 138 44.06 28.87 28.43
C GLN A 138 43.02 27.75 28.42
N MET A 139 42.36 27.49 29.56
CA MET A 139 41.35 26.44 29.64
C MET A 139 40.09 26.80 28.85
N LYS A 140 39.68 28.07 28.85
CA LYS A 140 38.55 28.54 28.02
C LYS A 140 38.76 28.24 26.54
N ALA A 141 39.99 28.40 26.03
CA ALA A 141 40.34 28.07 24.66
C ALA A 141 40.27 26.55 24.38
N VAL A 142 40.72 25.72 25.34
CA VAL A 142 40.62 24.25 25.23
C VAL A 142 39.16 23.80 25.23
N ILE A 143 38.33 24.36 26.12
CA ILE A 143 36.90 24.06 26.20
C ILE A 143 36.20 24.42 24.88
N GLN A 144 36.50 25.59 24.30
CA GLN A 144 35.93 25.98 23.01
C GLN A 144 36.34 25.03 21.88
N ARG A 145 37.61 24.60 21.85
CA ARG A 145 38.08 23.60 20.88
C ARG A 145 37.34 22.27 21.03
N PHE A 146 37.20 21.80 22.27
CA PHE A 146 36.47 20.57 22.57
C PHE A 146 35.00 20.64 22.13
N ILE A 147 34.30 21.75 22.40
CA ILE A 147 32.91 21.94 21.96
C ILE A 147 32.84 21.89 20.43
N ASN A 148 33.72 22.61 19.73
CA ASN A 148 33.71 22.66 18.26
C ASN A 148 33.98 21.28 17.65
N GLU A 149 34.98 20.57 18.17
CA GLU A 149 35.29 19.20 17.74
C GLU A 149 34.10 18.27 17.96
N THR A 150 33.49 18.34 19.14
CA THR A 150 32.32 17.50 19.47
C THR A 150 31.12 17.83 18.59
N LYS A 151 30.89 19.11 18.26
CA LYS A 151 29.83 19.54 17.32
C LYS A 151 30.05 18.92 15.93
N VAL A 152 31.27 18.98 15.41
CA VAL A 152 31.61 18.36 14.11
C VAL A 152 31.44 16.85 14.14
N LEU A 153 31.89 16.18 15.21
CA LEU A 153 31.73 14.74 15.37
C LEU A 153 30.25 14.33 15.47
N TYR A 154 29.46 15.10 16.21
CA TYR A 154 28.02 14.88 16.33
C TYR A 154 27.32 15.03 14.98
N GLU A 155 27.60 16.10 14.22
CA GLU A 155 27.02 16.28 12.89
C GLU A 155 27.38 15.14 11.93
N ASN A 156 28.63 14.70 11.94
CA ASN A 156 29.07 13.58 11.11
C ASN A 156 28.39 12.27 11.51
N SER A 157 28.23 12.03 12.82
CA SER A 157 27.52 10.87 13.35
C SER A 157 26.04 10.88 12.96
N MET A 158 25.37 12.03 13.10
CA MET A 158 23.96 12.19 12.72
C MET A 158 23.75 12.00 11.22
N LYS A 159 24.61 12.58 10.36
CA LYS A 159 24.58 12.36 8.90
C LYS A 159 24.69 10.88 8.56
N LYS A 160 25.62 10.18 9.21
CA LYS A 160 25.81 8.74 9.00
C LYS A 160 24.60 7.94 9.44
N SER A 161 24.04 8.24 10.61
CA SER A 161 22.82 7.58 11.11
C SER A 161 21.64 7.81 10.17
N GLN A 162 21.40 9.04 9.71
CA GLN A 162 20.34 9.35 8.75
C GLN A 162 20.48 8.53 7.45
N LEU A 163 21.69 8.49 6.89
CA LEU A 163 21.96 7.70 5.68
C LEU A 163 21.63 6.22 5.88
N GLN A 164 22.01 5.65 7.02
CA GLN A 164 21.75 4.24 7.34
C GLN A 164 20.26 3.93 7.54
N HIS A 165 19.47 4.88 8.06
CA HIS A 165 18.04 4.69 8.26
C HIS A 165 17.21 4.89 6.98
N VAL A 166 17.69 5.73 6.05
CA VAL A 166 16.93 6.09 4.84
C VAL A 166 17.33 5.26 3.62
N LEU A 167 18.61 4.94 3.48
CA LEU A 167 19.15 4.29 2.28
C LEU A 167 19.77 2.93 2.61
N VAL A 168 19.43 1.93 1.80
CA VAL A 168 20.10 0.63 1.78
C VAL A 168 21.07 0.62 0.60
N ALA A 169 22.32 0.19 0.84
CA ALA A 169 23.31 0.07 -0.21
C ALA A 169 22.94 -1.08 -1.17
N PRO A 170 22.85 -0.83 -2.49
CA PRO A 170 22.55 -1.88 -3.45
C PRO A 170 23.77 -2.81 -3.63
N HIS A 171 23.51 -4.10 -3.86
CA HIS A 171 24.55 -5.09 -4.10
C HIS A 171 25.07 -4.99 -5.55
N VAL A 172 25.90 -3.98 -5.80
CA VAL A 172 26.49 -3.69 -7.11
C VAL A 172 27.99 -3.47 -6.94
N LYS A 173 28.79 -3.96 -7.91
CA LYS A 173 30.25 -3.79 -7.92
C LYS A 173 30.60 -2.32 -7.68
N GLY A 174 31.55 -2.05 -6.79
CA GLY A 174 32.00 -0.68 -6.46
C GLY A 174 31.15 0.11 -5.46
N LEU A 175 30.16 -0.53 -4.81
CA LEU A 175 29.52 -0.05 -3.57
C LEU A 175 29.77 -1.00 -2.39
N GLU A 176 30.73 -1.91 -2.51
CA GLU A 176 31.00 -2.97 -1.53
C GLU A 176 31.50 -2.43 -0.18
N ASP A 177 32.19 -1.29 -0.20
CA ASP A 177 32.72 -0.63 1.01
C ASP A 177 31.67 0.23 1.74
N GLU A 178 30.49 0.43 1.15
CA GLU A 178 29.45 1.29 1.73
C GLU A 178 28.70 0.55 2.84
N VAL A 179 28.98 0.92 4.10
CA VAL A 179 28.32 0.37 5.28
C VAL A 179 26.93 1.02 5.46
N ALA A 180 25.95 0.52 4.72
CA ALA A 180 24.55 0.77 5.03
C ALA A 180 24.12 -0.08 6.24
N GLY A 181 23.39 0.53 7.17
CA GLY A 181 22.81 -0.18 8.30
C GLY A 181 21.74 -1.16 7.81
N PRO A 182 21.42 -2.21 8.61
CA PRO A 182 20.26 -3.03 8.31
C PRO A 182 19.00 -2.13 8.26
N PRO A 183 18.03 -2.44 7.39
CA PRO A 183 16.78 -1.72 7.36
C PRO A 183 16.11 -1.78 8.75
N PRO A 184 15.39 -0.72 9.17
CA PRO A 184 14.65 -0.76 10.41
C PRO A 184 13.65 -1.95 10.40
N PRO A 185 13.48 -2.65 11.53
CA PRO A 185 12.49 -3.72 11.63
C PRO A 185 11.07 -3.16 11.43
N ASP A 186 10.24 -3.93 10.73
CA ASP A 186 8.80 -3.65 10.50
C ASP A 186 7.97 -3.74 11.79
#